data_AF-A0A7Y5UYZ8-F1
#
_entry.id   AF-A0A7Y5UYZ8-F1
#
_cell.length_a   1.000
_cell.length_b   1.000
_cell.length_c   1.000
_cell.angle_alpha   90.00
_cell.angle_beta   90.00
_cell.angle_gamma   90.00
#
_symmetry.space_group_name_H-M   'P 1'
#
loop_
_entity.id
_entity.type
_entity.pdbx_description
1 polymer ?
#
loop_
_entity_poly.entity_id
_entity_poly.type
_entity_poly.pdbx_seq_one_letter_code
_entity_poly.pdbx_strand_id
1 'polypeptide(L)'
;MPIAIQKYDDPFLPFCKAVIDATRDVVCAYVYDLAAFLSIGAAGIVALERAIAYARADGVTVTVLHSPFASDEFAEAAGGTGLSVDAVTLTAAADAAPYLAANLGVYVVGGTSTNGVGWMDTSSGTLHLEAGDTPLIIRLVKADVVNAHRREGFEAVLRQAVEALR
;
A
#
# COMPACT_ATOMS: atom_id res chain seq x y z
N MET A 1 -2.01 -15.78 -7.32
CA MET A 1 -0.77 -16.47 -6.90
C MET A 1 0.00 -17.03 -8.09
N PRO A 2 1.22 -16.54 -8.34
CA PRO A 2 2.16 -17.13 -9.31
C PRO A 2 2.60 -18.55 -8.93
N ILE A 3 2.93 -19.37 -9.93
CA ILE A 3 3.28 -20.79 -9.73
C ILE A 3 4.48 -20.98 -8.78
N ALA A 4 5.48 -20.11 -8.87
CA ALA A 4 6.66 -20.15 -8.00
C ALA A 4 6.32 -19.94 -6.51
N ILE A 5 5.16 -19.34 -6.22
CA ILE A 5 4.70 -19.02 -4.87
C ILE A 5 3.72 -20.08 -4.34
N GLN A 6 3.06 -20.84 -5.23
CA GLN A 6 2.09 -21.88 -4.82
C GLN A 6 2.72 -23.06 -4.07
N LYS A 7 4.05 -23.16 -4.04
CA LYS A 7 4.79 -24.17 -3.29
C LYS A 7 4.90 -23.90 -1.78
N TYR A 8 4.51 -22.70 -1.33
CA TYR A 8 4.56 -22.31 0.08
C TYR A 8 3.21 -22.51 0.75
N ASP A 9 3.21 -23.06 1.96
CA ASP A 9 2.00 -23.24 2.77
C ASP A 9 1.38 -21.89 3.21
N ASP A 10 2.23 -20.90 3.52
CA ASP A 10 1.83 -19.49 3.71
C ASP A 10 2.41 -18.62 2.57
N PRO A 11 1.65 -18.45 1.48
CA PRO A 11 2.17 -17.87 0.25
C PRO A 11 2.14 -16.34 0.22
N PHE A 12 1.48 -15.65 1.17
CA PHE A 12 1.30 -14.19 1.10
C PHE A 12 2.60 -13.42 1.31
N LEU A 13 3.40 -13.79 2.31
CA LEU A 13 4.68 -13.12 2.53
C LEU A 13 5.68 -13.38 1.39
N PRO A 14 5.89 -14.62 0.90
CA PRO A 14 6.71 -14.87 -0.28
C PRO A 14 6.23 -14.10 -1.52
N PHE A 15 4.91 -14.00 -1.73
CA PHE A 15 4.35 -13.21 -2.81
C PHE A 15 4.72 -11.72 -2.69
N CYS A 16 4.54 -11.12 -1.50
CA CYS A 16 4.88 -9.73 -1.25
C CYS A 16 6.36 -9.47 -1.49
N LYS A 17 7.24 -10.35 -1.02
CA LYS A 17 8.69 -10.24 -1.24
C LYS A 17 9.04 -10.28 -2.73
N ALA A 18 8.48 -11.22 -3.48
CA ALA A 18 8.72 -11.30 -4.92
C ALA A 18 8.27 -10.03 -5.67
N VAL A 19 7.13 -9.44 -5.27
CA VAL A 19 6.68 -8.14 -5.80
C VAL A 19 7.68 -7.04 -5.45
N ILE A 20 8.10 -6.97 -4.19
CA ILE A 20 9.00 -5.92 -3.69
C ILE A 20 10.37 -6.02 -4.37
N ASP A 21 10.96 -7.21 -4.42
CA ASP A 21 12.27 -7.45 -5.03
C ASP A 21 12.28 -7.12 -6.52
N ALA A 22 11.17 -7.37 -7.22
CA ALA A 22 11.04 -7.08 -8.63
C ALA A 22 10.87 -5.59 -8.96
N THR A 23 10.40 -4.77 -7.99
CA THR A 23 9.88 -3.42 -8.31
C THR A 23 10.39 -2.28 -7.44
N ARG A 24 11.05 -2.55 -6.30
CA ARG A 24 11.46 -1.52 -5.32
C ARG A 24 12.38 -0.43 -5.87
N ASP A 25 13.10 -0.69 -6.95
CA ASP A 25 13.99 0.26 -7.61
C ASP A 25 13.27 1.13 -8.66
N VAL A 26 12.02 0.77 -9.00
CA VAL A 26 11.21 1.49 -10.00
C VAL A 26 9.94 2.14 -9.44
N VAL A 27 9.54 1.82 -8.21
CA VAL A 27 8.39 2.43 -7.50
C VAL A 27 8.85 3.25 -6.29
N CYS A 28 8.01 4.19 -5.84
CA CYS A 28 8.27 4.98 -4.63
C CYS A 28 7.45 4.53 -3.42
N ALA A 29 6.40 3.72 -3.63
CA ALA A 29 5.48 3.33 -2.58
C ALA A 29 4.86 1.95 -2.84
N TYR A 30 4.49 1.26 -1.77
CA TYR A 30 3.61 0.09 -1.79
C TYR A 30 2.31 0.38 -1.05
N VAL A 31 1.20 0.02 -1.69
CA VAL A 31 -0.15 0.12 -1.11
C VAL A 31 -0.63 -1.27 -0.75
N TYR A 32 -0.86 -1.52 0.53
CA TYR A 32 -1.30 -2.79 1.06
C TYR A 32 -2.80 -2.75 1.34
N ASP A 33 -3.57 -3.60 0.67
CA ASP A 33 -5.01 -3.76 0.90
C ASP A 33 -5.27 -4.64 2.14
N LEU A 34 -5.66 -4.03 3.26
CA LEU A 34 -5.89 -4.74 4.51
C LEU A 34 -6.97 -5.83 4.37
N ALA A 35 -8.01 -5.60 3.56
CA ALA A 35 -9.07 -6.57 3.37
C ALA A 35 -8.55 -7.85 2.69
N ALA A 36 -7.61 -7.71 1.76
CA ALA A 36 -6.95 -8.85 1.11
C ALA A 36 -6.16 -9.69 2.12
N PHE A 37 -5.43 -9.07 3.04
CA PHE A 37 -4.69 -9.79 4.09
C PHE A 37 -5.62 -10.41 5.14
N LEU A 38 -6.67 -9.70 5.57
CA LEU A 38 -7.65 -10.23 6.52
C LEU A 38 -8.43 -11.44 6.00
N SER A 39 -8.52 -11.64 4.67
CA SER A 39 -9.19 -12.79 4.06
C SER A 39 -8.62 -14.15 4.49
N ILE A 40 -7.38 -14.20 4.97
CA ILE A 40 -6.72 -15.39 5.51
C ILE A 40 -6.48 -15.30 7.04
N GLY A 41 -7.17 -14.37 7.71
CA GLY A 41 -7.16 -14.20 9.16
C GLY A 41 -5.82 -13.75 9.72
N ALA A 42 -5.47 -14.25 10.91
CA ALA A 42 -4.29 -13.84 11.66
C ALA A 42 -2.98 -14.06 10.87
N ALA A 43 -2.90 -15.13 10.07
CA ALA A 43 -1.73 -15.39 9.22
C ALA A 43 -1.49 -14.25 8.22
N GLY A 44 -2.57 -13.65 7.69
CA GLY A 44 -2.47 -12.52 6.78
C GLY A 44 -1.97 -11.25 7.46
N ILE A 45 -2.40 -10.98 8.69
CA ILE A 45 -1.87 -9.84 9.46
C ILE A 45 -0.37 -10.01 9.74
N VAL A 46 0.06 -11.22 10.12
CA VAL A 46 1.49 -11.52 10.29
C VAL A 46 2.26 -11.36 8.98
N ALA A 47 1.70 -11.80 7.86
CA ALA A 47 2.30 -11.61 6.55
C ALA A 47 2.38 -10.12 6.16
N LEU A 48 1.34 -9.34 6.45
CA LEU A 48 1.29 -7.90 6.21
C LEU A 48 2.37 -7.15 6.99
N GLU A 49 2.44 -7.36 8.30
CA GLU A 49 3.45 -6.74 9.17
C GLU A 49 4.87 -7.01 8.65
N ARG A 50 5.15 -8.28 8.30
CA ARG A 50 6.46 -8.69 7.78
C ARG A 50 6.74 -8.13 6.38
N ALA A 51 5.72 -7.98 5.54
CA ALA A 51 5.85 -7.40 4.21
C ALA A 51 6.14 -5.89 4.28
N ILE A 52 5.46 -5.17 5.18
CA ILE A 52 5.71 -3.74 5.45
C ILE A 52 7.15 -3.56 5.93
N ALA A 53 7.58 -4.32 6.94
CA ALA A 53 8.94 -4.26 7.46
C ALA A 53 9.98 -4.56 6.36
N TYR A 54 9.69 -5.49 5.45
CA TYR A 54 10.57 -5.82 4.33
C TYR A 54 10.68 -4.69 3.31
N ALA A 55 9.56 -4.06 2.93
CA ALA A 55 9.56 -2.92 2.00
C ALA A 55 10.34 -1.73 2.57
N ARG A 56 10.14 -1.43 3.85
CA ARG A 56 10.78 -0.30 4.54
C ARG A 56 12.28 -0.49 4.80
N ALA A 57 12.84 -1.66 4.54
CA ALA A 57 14.23 -1.98 4.89
C ALA A 57 15.28 -1.10 4.17
N ASP A 58 14.92 -0.40 3.08
CA ASP A 58 15.78 0.63 2.46
C ASP A 58 15.70 2.01 3.10
N GLY A 59 14.75 2.24 4.02
CA GLY A 59 14.52 3.52 4.68
C GLY A 59 13.95 4.63 3.80
N VAL A 60 13.59 4.35 2.54
CA VAL A 60 13.08 5.36 1.59
C VAL A 60 11.74 4.99 0.97
N THR A 61 11.39 3.70 0.96
CA THR A 61 10.12 3.21 0.42
C THR A 61 8.95 3.60 1.31
N VAL A 62 7.95 4.27 0.74
CA VAL A 62 6.71 4.64 1.43
C VAL A 62 5.75 3.45 1.51
N THR A 63 5.15 3.21 2.67
CA THR A 63 4.11 2.19 2.83
C THR A 63 2.75 2.82 3.17
N VAL A 64 1.72 2.44 2.40
CA VAL A 64 0.34 2.92 2.59
C VAL A 64 -0.55 1.75 2.93
N LEU A 65 -1.30 1.84 4.02
CA LEU A 65 -2.35 0.88 4.36
C LEU A 65 -3.68 1.33 3.74
N HIS A 66 -4.12 0.61 2.73
CA HIS A 66 -5.45 0.80 2.16
C HIS A 66 -6.47 -0.03 2.94
N SER A 67 -7.33 0.67 3.69
CA SER A 67 -8.40 0.05 4.47
C SER A 67 -9.46 1.09 4.83
N PRO A 68 -10.02 1.83 3.85
CA PRO A 68 -10.79 3.07 4.01
C PRO A 68 -11.49 3.16 5.37
N PHE A 69 -10.76 3.64 6.39
CA PHE A 69 -11.23 3.53 7.77
C PHE A 69 -12.32 4.57 7.97
N ALA A 70 -13.36 4.20 8.70
CA ALA A 70 -14.53 5.04 8.94
C ALA A 70 -14.61 5.56 10.38
N SER A 71 -13.51 5.44 11.13
CA SER A 71 -13.34 5.95 12.49
C SER A 71 -11.86 6.14 12.79
N ASP A 72 -11.56 6.87 13.85
CA ASP A 72 -10.21 7.14 14.33
C ASP A 72 -9.59 6.03 15.19
N GLU A 73 -10.39 5.07 15.64
CA GLU A 73 -9.99 3.99 16.56
C GLU A 73 -8.85 3.12 16.03
N PHE A 74 -8.59 3.13 14.72
CA PHE A 74 -7.53 2.35 14.10
C PHE A 74 -6.18 3.09 13.99
N ALA A 75 -6.09 4.34 14.45
CA ALA A 75 -4.87 5.13 14.35
C ALA A 75 -3.67 4.44 15.03
N GLU A 76 -3.88 3.88 16.22
CA GLU A 76 -2.83 3.14 16.94
C GLU A 76 -2.41 1.86 16.21
N ALA A 77 -3.39 1.11 15.67
CA ALA A 77 -3.14 -0.13 14.94
C ALA A 77 -2.35 0.10 13.64
N ALA A 78 -2.57 1.23 12.97
CA ALA A 78 -1.82 1.61 11.77
C ALA A 78 -0.43 2.21 12.11
N GLY A 79 -0.33 2.90 13.25
CA GLY A 79 0.86 3.63 13.69
C GLY A 79 2.02 2.74 14.15
N GLY A 80 3.02 3.38 14.77
CA GLY A 80 4.30 2.76 15.13
C GLY A 80 4.25 1.64 16.19
N THR A 81 3.14 1.48 16.90
CA THR A 81 2.92 0.36 17.83
C THR A 81 2.25 -0.86 17.19
N GLY A 82 1.63 -0.66 16.01
CA GLY A 82 1.02 -1.72 15.21
C GLY A 82 1.79 -1.95 13.91
N LEU A 83 1.12 -1.74 12.77
CA LEU A 83 1.65 -2.07 11.46
C LEU A 83 2.78 -1.14 10.97
N SER A 84 2.99 0.01 11.62
CA SER A 84 4.08 0.94 11.33
C SER A 84 4.13 1.38 9.85
N VAL A 85 2.98 1.74 9.29
CA VAL A 85 2.90 2.31 7.94
C VAL A 85 3.20 3.81 7.92
N ASP A 86 3.50 4.38 6.76
CA ASP A 86 3.67 5.84 6.62
C ASP A 86 2.35 6.55 6.40
N ALA A 87 1.36 5.89 5.81
CA ALA A 87 0.07 6.50 5.51
C ALA A 87 -1.09 5.50 5.50
N VAL A 88 -2.30 6.04 5.59
CA VAL A 88 -3.56 5.29 5.56
C VAL A 88 -4.57 5.90 4.60
N THR A 89 -5.57 5.12 4.20
CA THR A 89 -6.78 5.64 3.55
C THR A 89 -7.97 5.70 4.50
N LEU A 90 -8.75 6.77 4.46
CA LEU A 90 -9.98 6.98 5.23
C LEU A 90 -11.20 7.17 4.33
N THR A 91 -12.40 7.01 4.88
CA THR A 91 -13.66 7.37 4.19
C THR A 91 -14.00 8.85 4.33
N ALA A 92 -13.55 9.52 5.40
CA ALA A 92 -13.85 10.92 5.66
C ALA A 92 -12.65 11.67 6.25
N ALA A 93 -12.51 12.95 5.89
CA ALA A 93 -11.47 13.82 6.45
C ALA A 93 -11.68 14.13 7.95
N ALA A 94 -12.91 13.99 8.44
CA ALA A 94 -13.26 14.25 9.84
C ALA A 94 -12.51 13.33 10.81
N ASP A 95 -12.15 12.12 10.37
CA ASP A 95 -11.46 11.12 11.19
C ASP A 95 -9.93 11.26 11.14
N ALA A 96 -9.39 12.22 10.37
CA ALA A 96 -7.96 12.31 10.09
C ALA A 96 -7.09 12.72 11.29
N ALA A 97 -7.64 13.47 12.24
CA ALA A 97 -6.84 14.12 13.29
C ALA A 97 -6.00 13.13 14.13
N PRO A 98 -6.52 11.97 14.57
CA PRO A 98 -5.72 11.02 15.34
C PRO A 98 -4.63 10.32 14.53
N TYR A 99 -4.85 10.09 13.24
CA TYR A 99 -3.82 9.54 12.34
C TYR A 99 -2.69 10.54 12.12
N LEU A 100 -3.01 11.81 11.88
CA LEU A 100 -2.03 12.88 11.75
C LEU A 100 -1.23 13.06 13.05
N ALA A 101 -1.89 12.98 14.22
CA ALA A 101 -1.24 13.01 15.53
C ALA A 101 -0.30 11.81 15.75
N ALA A 102 -0.60 10.66 15.15
CA ALA A 102 0.27 9.48 15.10
C ALA A 102 1.38 9.57 14.03
N ASN A 103 1.56 10.74 13.40
CA ASN A 103 2.54 11.02 12.35
C ASN A 103 2.34 10.15 11.08
N LEU A 104 1.08 9.86 10.76
CA LEU A 104 0.69 9.15 9.53
C LEU A 104 0.21 10.14 8.48
N GLY A 105 0.54 9.88 7.21
CA GLY A 105 -0.13 10.49 6.07
C GLY A 105 -1.57 9.98 5.94
N VAL A 106 -2.47 10.83 5.46
CA VAL A 106 -3.89 10.49 5.32
C VAL A 106 -4.38 10.77 3.91
N TYR A 107 -5.07 9.80 3.31
CA TYR A 107 -5.77 9.95 2.03
C TYR A 107 -7.26 9.62 2.16
N VAL A 108 -8.14 10.55 1.81
CA VAL A 108 -9.59 10.31 1.82
C VAL A 108 -10.04 9.74 0.47
N VAL A 109 -10.71 8.59 0.49
CA VAL A 109 -11.21 7.93 -0.73
C VAL A 109 -12.36 8.73 -1.34
N GLY A 110 -12.22 9.12 -2.62
CA GLY A 110 -13.23 9.90 -3.34
C GLY A 110 -13.40 11.35 -2.84
N GLY A 111 -12.49 11.82 -1.99
CA GLY A 111 -12.50 13.17 -1.44
C GLY A 111 -11.83 14.22 -2.33
N THR A 112 -11.66 15.41 -1.76
CA THR A 112 -10.85 16.51 -2.31
C THR A 112 -9.85 16.97 -1.27
N SER A 113 -8.78 17.64 -1.69
CA SER A 113 -7.76 18.18 -0.77
C SER A 113 -8.38 18.94 0.39
N THR A 114 -7.90 18.67 1.60
CA THR A 114 -8.19 19.44 2.80
C THR A 114 -6.88 19.58 3.55
N ASN A 115 -6.48 20.79 3.99
CA ASN A 115 -5.19 21.09 4.65
C ASN A 115 -4.45 19.89 5.28
N GLY A 116 -3.42 19.39 4.60
CA GLY A 116 -2.55 18.29 5.08
C GLY A 116 -3.11 16.87 4.92
N VAL A 117 -4.32 16.74 4.37
CA VAL A 117 -5.00 15.47 4.05
C VAL A 117 -5.12 15.34 2.54
N GLY A 118 -4.53 14.28 2.01
CA GLY A 118 -4.64 13.91 0.62
C GLY A 118 -5.97 13.26 0.27
N TRP A 119 -6.17 12.93 -1.01
CA TRP A 119 -7.32 12.15 -1.47
C TRP A 119 -6.91 11.07 -2.45
N MET A 120 -7.71 10.00 -2.52
CA MET A 120 -7.57 8.93 -3.48
C MET A 120 -8.67 9.05 -4.53
N ASP A 121 -8.29 9.30 -5.78
CA ASP A 121 -9.19 9.19 -6.91
C ASP A 121 -9.20 7.73 -7.39
N THR A 122 -10.31 7.04 -7.12
CA THR A 122 -10.51 5.64 -7.46
C THR A 122 -10.73 5.41 -8.95
N SER A 123 -11.19 6.43 -9.68
CA SER A 123 -11.45 6.34 -11.12
C SER A 123 -10.15 6.33 -11.92
N SER A 124 -9.22 7.23 -11.56
CA SER A 124 -7.89 7.32 -12.17
C SER A 124 -6.85 6.43 -11.49
N GLY A 125 -7.12 5.94 -10.28
CA GLY A 125 -6.18 5.14 -9.49
C GLY A 125 -4.98 5.98 -9.05
N THR A 126 -5.23 7.13 -8.45
CA THR A 126 -4.17 8.07 -8.03
C THR A 126 -4.37 8.53 -6.59
N LEU A 127 -3.26 8.70 -5.86
CA LEU A 127 -3.21 9.38 -4.58
C LEU A 127 -2.68 10.79 -4.80
N HIS A 128 -3.37 11.78 -4.24
CA HIS A 128 -3.01 13.18 -4.35
C HIS A 128 -2.72 13.73 -2.96
N LEU A 129 -1.67 14.53 -2.85
CA LEU A 129 -1.33 15.29 -1.66
C LEU A 129 -0.87 16.68 -2.06
N GLU A 130 -1.50 17.71 -1.49
CA GLU A 130 -1.03 19.09 -1.65
C GLU A 130 0.08 19.35 -0.63
N ALA A 131 1.31 19.42 -1.10
CA ALA A 131 2.48 19.74 -0.29
C ALA A 131 3.12 21.04 -0.79
N GLY A 132 2.70 22.18 -0.22
CA GLY A 132 3.11 23.50 -0.68
C GLY A 132 2.59 23.82 -2.08
N ASP A 133 3.42 24.42 -2.94
CA ASP A 133 3.01 24.88 -4.28
C ASP A 133 2.97 23.76 -5.34
N THR A 134 3.43 22.54 -5.02
CA THR A 134 3.49 21.43 -5.98
C THR A 134 2.62 20.26 -5.50
N PRO A 135 1.59 19.85 -6.27
CA PRO A 135 0.81 18.67 -5.94
C PRO A 135 1.67 17.42 -6.15
N LEU A 136 1.75 16.57 -5.13
CA LEU A 136 2.28 15.22 -5.24
C LEU A 136 1.18 14.30 -5.74
N ILE A 137 1.40 13.65 -6.89
CA ILE A 137 0.46 12.68 -7.48
C ILE A 137 1.17 11.34 -7.61
N ILE A 138 0.68 10.32 -6.89
CA ILE A 138 1.17 8.95 -6.96
C ILE A 138 0.17 8.14 -7.79
N ARG A 139 0.62 7.59 -8.92
CA ARG A 139 -0.18 6.67 -9.72
C ARG A 139 -0.11 5.27 -9.13
N LEU A 140 -1.26 4.66 -8.89
CA LEU A 140 -1.37 3.30 -8.40
C LEU A 140 -1.28 2.31 -9.56
N VAL A 141 -0.39 1.33 -9.41
CA VAL A 141 -0.38 0.15 -10.27
C VAL A 141 -1.53 -0.74 -9.83
N LYS A 142 -2.47 -1.00 -10.75
CA LYS A 142 -3.69 -1.76 -10.46
C LYS A 142 -3.37 -3.25 -10.21
N ALA A 143 -4.25 -3.90 -9.45
CA ALA A 143 -4.10 -5.30 -9.07
C ALA A 143 -4.09 -6.25 -10.28
N ASP A 144 -4.69 -5.88 -11.41
CA ASP A 144 -4.65 -6.63 -12.65
C ASP A 144 -3.24 -6.72 -13.23
N VAL A 145 -2.43 -5.66 -13.13
CA VAL A 145 -1.00 -5.66 -13.51
C VAL A 145 -0.20 -6.57 -12.58
N VAL A 146 -0.37 -6.40 -11.27
CA VAL A 146 0.35 -7.19 -10.26
C VAL A 146 0.01 -8.68 -10.35
N ASN A 147 -1.23 -9.02 -10.71
CA ASN A 147 -1.72 -10.39 -10.82
C ASN A 147 -1.79 -10.94 -12.26
N ALA A 148 -1.35 -10.16 -13.26
CA ALA A 148 -1.50 -10.49 -14.68
C ALA A 148 -0.80 -11.81 -15.05
N HIS A 149 0.38 -12.03 -14.48
CA HIS A 149 1.21 -13.19 -14.81
C HIS A 149 1.29 -14.16 -13.64
N ARG A 150 0.84 -15.40 -13.87
CA ARG A 150 0.84 -16.47 -12.85
C ARG A 150 1.81 -17.62 -13.17
N ARG A 151 2.61 -17.50 -14.24
CA ARG A 151 3.54 -18.53 -14.71
C ARG A 151 4.98 -18.22 -14.30
N GLU A 152 5.94 -19.01 -14.80
CA GLU A 152 7.38 -18.73 -14.65
C GLU A 152 7.74 -17.34 -15.20
N GLY A 153 8.78 -16.74 -14.62
CA GLY A 153 9.23 -15.39 -14.99
C GLY A 153 8.36 -14.25 -14.43
N PHE A 154 7.53 -14.51 -13.42
CA PHE A 154 6.68 -13.52 -12.74
C PHE A 154 7.38 -12.19 -12.47
N GLU A 155 8.53 -12.20 -11.82
CA GLU A 155 9.26 -10.99 -11.41
C GLU A 155 9.65 -10.12 -12.61
N ALA A 156 10.19 -10.72 -13.66
CA ALA A 156 10.58 -10.01 -14.88
C ALA A 156 9.37 -9.39 -15.61
N VAL A 157 8.26 -10.13 -15.70
CA VAL A 157 7.03 -9.64 -16.34
C VAL A 157 6.40 -8.51 -15.53
N LEU A 158 6.36 -8.65 -14.20
CA LEU A 158 5.86 -7.61 -13.31
C LEU A 158 6.68 -6.33 -13.47
N ARG A 159 8.01 -6.45 -13.43
CA ARG A 159 8.92 -5.31 -13.60
C ARG A 159 8.68 -4.59 -14.94
N GLN A 160 8.64 -5.34 -16.04
CA GLN A 160 8.37 -4.78 -17.36
C GLN A 160 7.02 -4.05 -17.42
N ALA A 161 5.99 -4.62 -16.80
CA ALA A 161 4.66 -4.02 -16.79
C ALA A 161 4.62 -2.72 -15.97
N VAL A 162 5.33 -2.66 -14.84
CA VAL A 162 5.46 -1.43 -14.03
C VAL A 162 6.25 -0.35 -14.77
N GLU A 163 7.36 -0.73 -15.42
CA GLU A 163 8.17 0.23 -16.20
C GLU A 163 7.41 0.82 -17.39
N ALA A 164 6.51 0.06 -18.01
CA ALA A 164 5.66 0.54 -19.09
C ALA A 164 4.63 1.61 -18.67
N LEU A 165 4.45 1.84 -17.35
CA LEU A 165 3.51 2.84 -16.81
C LEU A 165 4.17 4.18 -16.46
N ARG A 166 5.51 4.27 -16.55
CA ARG A 166 6.29 5.50 -16.38
C ARG A 166 6.11 6.42 -17.58
#